data_AF-A0A8W4F777-F1
#
_entry.id   AF-A0A8W4F777-F1
#
_cell.length_a   1.000
_cell.length_b   1.000
_cell.length_c   1.000
_cell.angle_alpha   90.00
_cell.angle_beta   90.00
_cell.angle_gamma   90.00
#
_symmetry.space_group_name_H-M   'P 1'
#
loop_
_entity.id
_entity.type
_entity.pdbx_description
1 polymer ?
#
loop_
_entity_poly.entity_id
_entity_poly.type
_entity_poly.pdbx_seq_one_letter_code
_entity_poly.pdbx_strand_id
1 'polypeptide(L)'
;MQNTITEIKNSLEPANSRIQEAEERISEVEDRLVEIWDVEEKREKRLKTNESLRELWDNVERTNIHIIGVPEGKERRKGTEKTFQEIIAKNFPNMGKEPLTQMQEAQQVPYKINPKGNTPRHILIKLTKIKDKEKILKAAREKKQITYKGTPIRLLADL
;
A
#
# COMPACT_ATOMS: atom_id res chain seq x y z
N MET A 1 45.95 43.13 50.07
CA MET A 1 45.58 43.11 48.64
C MET A 1 46.05 41.85 47.93
N GLN A 2 47.34 41.46 47.97
CA GLN A 2 47.83 40.25 47.28
C GLN A 2 47.16 38.94 47.72
N ASN A 3 46.89 38.74 49.01
CA ASN A 3 46.24 37.51 49.50
C ASN A 3 44.83 37.33 48.92
N THR A 4 44.03 38.40 48.89
CA THR A 4 42.66 38.40 48.35
C THR A 4 42.63 38.11 46.85
N ILE A 5 43.60 38.64 46.09
CA ILE A 5 43.72 38.37 44.63
C ILE A 5 44.06 36.88 44.40
N THR A 6 44.89 36.29 45.25
CA THR A 6 45.30 34.89 45.12
C THR A 6 44.17 33.92 45.47
N GLU A 7 43.36 34.26 46.48
CA GLU A 7 42.14 33.52 46.85
C GLU A 7 41.09 33.55 45.72
N ILE A 8 40.89 34.72 45.10
CA ILE A 8 39.98 34.86 43.95
C ILE A 8 40.48 34.06 42.74
N LYS A 9 41.79 34.04 42.50
CA LYS A 9 42.36 33.24 41.42
C LYS A 9 42.13 31.75 41.64
N ASN A 10 42.39 31.27 42.86
CA ASN A 10 42.20 29.86 43.21
C ASN A 10 40.74 29.41 43.16
N SER A 11 39.79 30.32 43.41
CA SER A 11 38.35 30.01 43.30
C SER A 11 37.83 30.01 41.86
N LEU A 12 38.54 30.65 40.92
CA LEU A 12 38.15 30.74 39.50
C LEU A 12 38.67 29.57 38.65
N GLU A 13 39.82 28.98 38.99
CA GLU A 13 40.39 27.83 38.25
C GLU A 13 39.41 26.64 38.09
N PRO A 14 38.67 26.20 39.14
CA PRO A 14 37.68 25.15 38.99
C PRO A 14 36.52 25.54 38.06
N ALA A 15 36.11 26.81 38.05
CA ALA A 15 35.07 27.30 37.16
C ALA A 15 35.53 27.27 35.70
N ASN A 16 36.78 27.64 35.41
CA ASN A 16 37.35 27.57 34.06
C ASN A 16 37.41 26.13 33.54
N SER A 17 37.85 25.18 34.36
CA SER A 17 37.89 23.76 33.95
C SER A 17 36.50 23.22 33.61
N ARG A 18 35.47 23.60 34.38
CA ARG A 18 34.07 23.23 34.12
C ARG A 18 33.51 23.88 32.86
N ILE A 19 33.95 25.10 32.53
CA ILE A 19 33.57 25.79 31.29
C ILE A 19 34.17 25.06 30.10
N GLN A 20 35.46 24.71 30.14
CA GLN A 20 36.11 23.94 29.07
C GLN A 20 35.44 22.57 28.86
N GLU A 21 35.14 21.85 29.95
CA GLU A 21 34.41 20.58 29.87
C GLU A 21 33.00 20.78 29.26
N ALA A 22 32.31 21.86 29.61
CA ALA A 22 31.02 22.18 29.01
C ALA A 22 31.13 22.54 27.53
N GLU A 23 32.15 23.29 27.12
CA GLU A 23 32.43 23.63 25.72
C GLU A 23 32.71 22.39 24.87
N GLU A 24 33.52 21.45 25.36
CA GLU A 24 33.78 20.18 24.69
C GLU A 24 32.49 19.35 24.53
N ARG A 25 31.67 19.27 25.59
CA ARG A 25 30.38 18.58 25.54
C ARG A 25 29.38 19.25 24.61
N ILE A 26 29.40 20.58 24.52
CA ILE A 26 28.56 21.33 23.57
C ILE A 26 29.01 20.99 22.15
N SER A 27 30.31 20.98 21.86
CA SER A 27 30.85 20.62 20.55
C SER A 27 30.44 19.19 20.13
N GLU A 28 30.54 18.21 21.04
CA GLU A 28 30.12 16.83 20.74
C GLU A 28 28.60 16.74 20.46
N VAL A 29 27.78 17.49 21.19
CA VAL A 29 26.34 17.54 20.95
C VAL A 29 26.02 18.20 19.61
N GLU A 30 26.73 19.27 19.24
CA GLU A 30 26.56 19.96 17.96
C GLU A 30 26.87 19.02 16.78
N ASP A 31 27.98 18.28 16.85
CA ASP A 31 28.34 17.28 15.82
C ASP A 31 27.26 16.20 15.68
N ARG A 32 26.74 15.70 16.80
CA ARG A 32 25.66 14.71 16.80
C ARG A 32 24.35 15.26 16.22
N LEU A 33 24.05 16.54 16.42
CA LEU A 33 22.86 17.18 15.86
C LEU A 33 22.93 17.26 14.33
N VAL A 34 24.11 17.53 13.77
CA VAL A 34 24.32 17.53 12.32
C VAL A 34 24.08 16.12 11.74
N GLU A 35 24.61 15.08 12.38
CA GLU A 35 24.37 13.70 11.95
C GLU A 35 22.90 13.31 12.02
N ILE A 36 22.20 13.68 13.11
CA ILE A 36 20.75 13.42 13.26
C ILE A 36 19.96 14.13 12.17
N TRP A 37 20.31 15.37 11.84
CA TRP A 37 19.66 16.14 10.78
C TRP A 37 19.76 15.44 9.42
N ASP A 38 20.96 14.99 9.05
CA ASP A 38 21.18 14.27 7.78
C ASP A 38 20.38 12.95 7.72
N VAL A 39 20.28 12.24 8.85
CA VAL A 39 19.48 11.02 8.95
C VAL A 39 17.99 11.31 8.79
N GLU A 40 17.46 12.34 9.44
CA GLU A 40 16.05 12.73 9.33
C GLU A 40 15.72 13.24 7.92
N GLU A 41 16.59 14.03 7.29
CA GLU A 41 16.40 14.49 5.91
C GLU A 41 16.33 13.30 4.93
N LYS A 42 17.24 12.32 5.09
CA LYS A 42 17.23 11.09 4.29
C LYS A 42 15.98 10.25 4.57
N ARG A 43 15.53 10.17 5.82
CA ARG A 43 14.31 9.45 6.21
C ARG A 43 13.08 10.09 5.57
N GLU A 44 12.99 11.42 5.59
CA GLU A 44 11.90 12.16 4.99
C GLU A 44 11.85 11.95 3.46
N LYS A 45 12.99 12.01 2.77
CA LYS A 45 13.10 11.69 1.33
C LYS A 45 12.60 10.28 1.01
N ARG A 46 12.92 9.29 1.86
CA ARG A 46 12.44 7.90 1.69
C ARG A 46 10.94 7.77 1.93
N LEU A 47 10.40 8.43 2.94
CA LEU A 47 8.96 8.44 3.22
C LEU A 47 8.17 9.06 2.07
N LYS A 48 8.60 10.22 1.56
CA LYS A 48 8.01 10.88 0.38
C LYS A 48 8.01 9.97 -0.85
N THR A 49 9.13 9.26 -1.08
CA THR A 49 9.23 8.31 -2.20
C THR A 49 8.29 7.12 -2.01
N ASN A 50 8.19 6.57 -0.80
CA ASN A 50 7.28 5.47 -0.51
C ASN A 50 5.81 5.88 -0.64
N GLU A 51 5.45 7.09 -0.23
CA GLU A 51 4.12 7.65 -0.43
C GLU A 51 3.79 7.79 -1.92
N SER A 52 4.72 8.32 -2.72
CA SER A 52 4.55 8.38 -4.17
C SER A 52 4.40 6.99 -4.81
N LEU A 53 5.16 5.99 -4.36
CA LEU A 53 5.00 4.61 -4.83
C LEU A 53 3.62 4.05 -4.48
N ARG A 54 3.11 4.35 -3.28
CA ARG A 54 1.78 3.95 -2.85
C ARG A 54 0.71 4.61 -3.73
N GLU A 55 0.79 5.90 -3.98
CA GLU A 55 -0.15 6.59 -4.87
C GLU A 55 -0.13 6.04 -6.30
N LEU A 56 1.04 5.68 -6.82
CA LEU A 56 1.19 5.03 -8.12
C LEU A 56 0.55 3.64 -8.13
N TRP A 57 0.75 2.83 -7.08
CA TRP A 57 0.12 1.53 -6.93
C TRP A 57 -1.40 1.63 -6.80
N ASP A 58 -1.90 2.51 -5.92
CA ASP A 58 -3.32 2.81 -5.79
C ASP A 58 -3.91 3.21 -7.16
N ASN A 59 -3.17 3.99 -7.97
CA ASN A 59 -3.61 4.36 -9.33
C ASN A 59 -3.70 3.15 -10.28
N VAL A 60 -2.76 2.21 -10.20
CA VAL A 60 -2.78 0.97 -11.00
C VAL A 60 -3.92 0.04 -10.57
N GLU A 61 -4.20 -0.04 -9.27
CA GLU A 61 -5.21 -0.94 -8.69
C GLU A 61 -6.61 -0.33 -8.65
N ARG A 62 -6.72 0.98 -8.87
CA ARG A 62 -7.98 1.72 -8.94
C ARG A 62 -8.96 1.14 -9.96
N THR A 63 -8.51 0.44 -11.00
CA THR A 63 -9.41 -0.21 -11.97
C THR A 63 -9.61 -1.72 -11.74
N ASN A 64 -9.02 -2.28 -10.70
CA ASN A 64 -9.06 -3.72 -10.43
C ASN A 64 -10.30 -4.15 -9.62
N ILE A 65 -10.81 -5.34 -9.90
CA ILE A 65 -11.86 -6.06 -9.16
C ILE A 65 -11.37 -7.45 -8.80
N HIS A 66 -11.58 -7.86 -7.55
CA HIS A 66 -11.38 -9.24 -7.08
C HIS A 66 -12.67 -10.03 -7.11
N ILE A 67 -12.61 -11.24 -7.65
CA ILE A 67 -13.69 -12.23 -7.60
C ILE A 67 -13.26 -13.41 -6.75
N ILE A 68 -14.03 -13.71 -5.71
CA ILE A 68 -13.76 -14.80 -4.75
C ILE A 68 -14.87 -15.84 -4.83
N GLY A 69 -14.49 -17.12 -4.69
CA GLY A 69 -15.42 -18.26 -4.63
C GLY A 69 -15.74 -18.89 -5.98
N VAL A 70 -15.05 -18.48 -7.05
CA VAL A 70 -15.15 -19.15 -8.36
C VAL A 70 -14.41 -20.49 -8.28
N PRO A 71 -15.08 -21.62 -8.52
CA PRO A 71 -14.43 -22.94 -8.47
C PRO A 71 -13.35 -23.05 -9.54
N GLU A 72 -12.21 -23.65 -9.20
CA GLU A 72 -11.15 -23.91 -10.18
C GLU A 72 -11.58 -25.02 -11.15
N GLY A 73 -11.86 -24.65 -12.41
CA GLY A 73 -12.10 -25.60 -13.48
C GLY A 73 -10.80 -26.06 -14.15
N LYS A 74 -10.89 -27.07 -15.03
CA LYS A 74 -9.81 -27.46 -15.97
C LYS A 74 -9.53 -26.37 -17.03
N GLU A 75 -10.34 -25.33 -17.08
CA GLU A 75 -10.29 -24.26 -18.07
C GLU A 75 -9.10 -23.34 -17.78
N ARG A 76 -8.14 -23.32 -18.71
CA ARG A 76 -6.87 -22.58 -18.61
C ARG A 76 -7.11 -21.05 -18.48
N ARG A 77 -6.02 -20.28 -18.33
CA ARG A 77 -6.01 -18.81 -18.18
C ARG A 77 -6.88 -18.01 -19.16
N LYS A 78 -7.18 -18.51 -20.37
CA LYS A 78 -8.10 -17.84 -21.31
C LYS A 78 -9.58 -17.88 -20.88
N GLY A 79 -9.93 -18.68 -19.87
CA GLY A 79 -11.30 -18.83 -19.37
C GLY A 79 -11.72 -17.78 -18.34
N THR A 80 -10.79 -17.03 -17.74
CA THR A 80 -11.10 -16.02 -16.70
C THR A 80 -11.91 -14.86 -17.26
N GLU A 81 -11.60 -14.41 -18.48
CA GLU A 81 -12.38 -13.40 -19.21
C GLU A 81 -13.82 -13.85 -19.44
N LYS A 82 -13.98 -15.04 -20.02
CA LYS A 82 -15.29 -15.64 -20.28
C LYS A 82 -16.07 -15.83 -18.99
N THR A 83 -15.42 -16.26 -17.92
CA THR A 83 -16.01 -16.41 -16.59
C THR A 83 -16.56 -15.07 -16.08
N PHE A 84 -15.78 -14.00 -16.20
CA PHE A 84 -16.24 -12.67 -15.83
C PHE A 84 -17.44 -12.22 -16.67
N GLN A 85 -17.40 -12.40 -17.99
CA GLN A 85 -18.53 -12.08 -18.88
C GLN A 85 -19.79 -12.87 -18.51
N GLU A 86 -19.67 -14.17 -18.21
CA GLU A 86 -20.78 -15.02 -17.74
C GLU A 86 -21.36 -14.50 -16.40
N ILE A 87 -20.50 -14.10 -15.46
CA ILE A 87 -20.92 -13.52 -14.17
C ILE A 87 -21.71 -12.23 -14.41
N ILE A 88 -21.19 -11.33 -15.23
CA ILE A 88 -21.84 -10.05 -15.54
C ILE A 88 -23.18 -10.29 -16.24
N ALA A 89 -23.21 -11.09 -17.31
CA ALA A 89 -24.44 -11.35 -18.06
C ALA A 89 -25.53 -11.99 -17.19
N LYS A 90 -25.15 -12.94 -16.33
CA LYS A 90 -26.08 -13.60 -15.42
C LYS A 90 -26.57 -12.68 -14.30
N ASN A 91 -25.68 -11.88 -13.72
CA ASN A 91 -26.00 -11.15 -12.50
C ASN A 91 -26.46 -9.70 -12.74
N PHE A 92 -26.01 -9.08 -13.82
CA PHE A 92 -26.23 -7.68 -14.16
C PHE A 92 -26.67 -7.57 -15.64
N PRO A 93 -27.82 -8.14 -16.02
CA PRO A 93 -28.25 -8.22 -17.43
C PRO A 93 -28.43 -6.85 -18.09
N ASN A 94 -28.75 -5.82 -17.30
CA ASN A 94 -28.87 -4.44 -17.78
C ASN A 94 -27.51 -3.79 -18.13
N MET A 95 -26.39 -4.33 -17.65
CA MET A 95 -25.05 -3.86 -17.99
C MET A 95 -24.51 -4.50 -19.27
N GLY A 96 -24.97 -5.69 -19.66
CA GLY A 96 -24.51 -6.39 -20.85
C GLY A 96 -24.93 -5.78 -22.20
N LYS A 97 -25.74 -4.70 -22.19
CA LYS A 97 -26.14 -3.95 -23.38
C LYS A 97 -25.12 -2.89 -23.80
N GLU A 98 -24.34 -2.37 -22.85
CA GLU A 98 -23.13 -1.61 -23.16
C GLU A 98 -21.98 -2.62 -23.29
N PRO A 99 -21.07 -2.46 -24.27
CA PRO A 99 -19.86 -3.27 -24.30
C PRO A 99 -19.04 -2.97 -23.03
N LEU A 100 -19.19 -3.80 -21.98
CA LEU A 100 -18.20 -3.98 -20.91
C LEU A 100 -16.89 -4.61 -21.44
N THR A 101 -16.69 -4.57 -22.75
CA THR A 101 -15.65 -5.13 -23.60
C THR A 101 -14.27 -4.51 -23.35
N GLN A 102 -14.14 -3.55 -22.45
CA GLN A 102 -12.84 -2.95 -22.13
C GLN A 102 -12.28 -3.50 -20.81
N MET A 103 -12.24 -4.83 -20.72
CA MET A 103 -11.40 -5.50 -19.74
C MET A 103 -9.99 -5.57 -20.32
N GLN A 104 -9.00 -5.06 -19.58
CA GLN A 104 -7.61 -5.06 -20.01
C GLN A 104 -6.96 -6.42 -19.74
N GLU A 105 -7.26 -7.02 -18.59
CA GLU A 105 -6.69 -8.29 -18.18
C GLU A 105 -7.61 -9.04 -17.21
N ALA A 106 -7.60 -10.36 -17.28
CA ALA A 106 -8.23 -11.23 -16.29
C ALA A 106 -7.30 -12.38 -15.94
N GLN A 107 -6.93 -12.51 -14.67
CA GLN A 107 -5.99 -13.54 -14.25
C GLN A 107 -6.36 -14.14 -12.89
N GLN A 108 -5.98 -15.40 -12.69
CA GLN A 108 -6.07 -16.05 -11.38
C GLN A 108 -4.83 -15.73 -10.55
N VAL A 109 -5.04 -15.25 -9.33
CA VAL A 109 -4.00 -14.82 -8.41
C VAL A 109 -4.10 -15.64 -7.12
N PRO A 110 -2.98 -16.19 -6.61
CA PRO A 110 -1.64 -16.20 -7.20
C PRO A 110 -1.52 -17.09 -8.45
N TYR A 111 -0.55 -16.81 -9.32
CA TYR A 111 -0.35 -17.56 -10.56
C TYR A 111 -0.19 -19.07 -10.35
N LYS A 112 0.51 -19.46 -9.29
CA LYS A 112 0.78 -20.86 -8.94
C LYS A 112 -0.36 -21.42 -8.09
N ILE A 113 -0.87 -22.58 -8.48
CA ILE A 113 -1.81 -23.35 -7.66
C ILE A 113 -1.03 -23.90 -6.47
N ASN A 114 -1.53 -23.67 -5.26
CA ASN A 114 -1.01 -24.34 -4.07
C ASN A 114 -1.70 -25.70 -3.94
N PRO A 115 -1.02 -26.84 -4.17
CA PRO A 115 -1.65 -28.16 -4.11
C PRO A 115 -2.15 -28.54 -2.70
N LYS A 116 -1.69 -27.84 -1.66
CA LYS A 116 -2.17 -28.03 -0.27
C LYS A 116 -3.34 -27.10 0.09
N GLY A 117 -3.70 -26.16 -0.78
CA GLY A 117 -4.76 -25.19 -0.54
C GLY A 117 -6.11 -25.73 -0.96
N ASN A 118 -7.08 -25.75 -0.03
CA ASN A 118 -8.45 -26.19 -0.32
C ASN A 118 -9.35 -25.05 -0.84
N THR A 119 -8.86 -23.80 -0.83
CA THR A 119 -9.59 -22.62 -1.29
C THR A 119 -9.29 -22.31 -2.75
N PRO A 120 -10.31 -22.06 -3.59
CA PRO A 120 -10.09 -21.61 -4.96
C PRO A 120 -9.34 -20.27 -5.00
N ARG A 121 -8.46 -20.09 -5.99
CA ARG A 121 -7.79 -18.82 -6.20
C ARG A 121 -8.75 -17.70 -6.57
N HIS A 122 -8.34 -16.47 -6.23
CA HIS A 122 -9.10 -15.29 -6.61
C HIS A 122 -8.87 -14.98 -8.09
N ILE A 123 -9.84 -14.35 -8.72
CA ILE A 123 -9.69 -13.81 -10.07
C ILE A 123 -9.54 -12.29 -9.94
N LEU A 124 -8.41 -11.78 -10.42
CA LEU A 124 -8.16 -10.35 -10.56
C LEU A 124 -8.57 -9.92 -11.96
N ILE A 125 -9.49 -8.97 -12.04
CA ILE A 125 -9.98 -8.36 -13.26
C ILE A 125 -9.51 -6.92 -13.32
N LYS A 126 -8.75 -6.56 -14.34
CA LYS A 126 -8.33 -5.18 -14.62
C LYS A 126 -9.24 -4.58 -15.68
N LEU A 127 -9.96 -3.52 -15.33
CA LEU A 127 -10.79 -2.77 -16.28
C LEU A 127 -10.01 -1.59 -16.87
N THR A 128 -10.38 -1.13 -18.06
CA THR A 128 -9.76 0.08 -18.63
C THR A 128 -10.27 1.37 -17.99
N LYS A 129 -11.49 1.36 -17.44
CA LYS A 129 -12.18 2.54 -16.90
C LYS A 129 -12.60 2.33 -15.46
N ILE A 130 -12.24 3.29 -14.61
CA ILE A 130 -12.66 3.33 -13.19
C ILE A 130 -14.20 3.41 -13.07
N LYS A 131 -14.86 4.14 -13.97
CA LYS A 131 -16.33 4.26 -13.99
C LYS A 131 -17.02 2.89 -14.11
N ASP A 132 -16.45 1.96 -14.87
CA ASP A 132 -17.02 0.64 -15.06
C ASP A 132 -16.83 -0.22 -13.80
N LYS A 133 -15.68 -0.11 -13.14
CA LYS A 133 -15.44 -0.72 -11.81
C LYS A 133 -16.49 -0.26 -10.80
N GLU A 134 -16.68 1.04 -10.68
CA GLU A 134 -17.61 1.63 -9.70
C GLU A 134 -19.05 1.20 -9.97
N LYS A 135 -19.48 1.21 -11.23
CA LYS A 135 -20.81 0.70 -11.63
C LYS A 135 -21.00 -0.76 -11.21
N ILE A 136 -20.05 -1.64 -11.53
CA ILE A 136 -20.12 -3.07 -11.19
C ILE A 136 -20.16 -3.28 -9.68
N LEU A 137 -19.26 -2.64 -8.93
CA LEU A 137 -19.21 -2.78 -7.47
C LEU A 137 -20.46 -2.21 -6.79
N LYS A 138 -21.02 -1.11 -7.32
CA LYS A 138 -22.29 -0.56 -6.83
C LYS A 138 -23.44 -1.55 -7.03
N ALA A 139 -23.59 -2.09 -8.24
CA ALA A 139 -24.61 -3.09 -8.52
C ALA A 139 -24.41 -4.38 -7.70
N ALA A 140 -23.14 -4.77 -7.47
CA ALA A 140 -22.81 -5.91 -6.62
C ALA A 140 -23.26 -5.70 -5.17
N ARG A 141 -23.13 -4.48 -4.62
CA ARG A 141 -23.60 -4.14 -3.26
C ARG A 141 -25.13 -4.09 -3.15
N GLU A 142 -25.79 -3.58 -4.17
CA GLU A 142 -27.26 -3.51 -4.22
C GLU A 142 -27.89 -4.90 -4.38
N LYS A 143 -27.17 -5.84 -5.00
CA LYS A 143 -27.64 -7.20 -5.19
C LYS A 143 -27.41 -8.07 -3.95
N LYS A 144 -28.48 -8.70 -3.44
CA LYS A 144 -28.42 -9.58 -2.25
C LYS A 144 -27.50 -10.80 -2.41
N GLN A 145 -27.43 -11.38 -3.62
CA GLN A 145 -26.61 -12.56 -3.88
C GLN A 145 -26.11 -12.57 -5.33
N ILE A 146 -24.81 -12.81 -5.50
CA ILE A 146 -24.16 -12.97 -6.80
C ILE A 146 -23.76 -14.44 -6.91
N THR A 147 -24.08 -15.08 -8.04
CA THR A 147 -23.77 -16.50 -8.25
C THR A 147 -23.09 -16.76 -9.58
N TYR A 148 -22.25 -17.79 -9.61
CA TYR A 148 -21.62 -18.34 -10.80
C TYR A 148 -21.84 -19.85 -10.84
N LYS A 149 -22.45 -20.38 -11.90
CA LYS A 149 -22.78 -21.81 -12.06
C LYS A 149 -23.44 -22.47 -10.82
N GLY A 150 -24.24 -21.70 -10.07
CA GLY A 150 -24.93 -22.17 -8.86
C GLY A 150 -24.18 -21.90 -7.56
N THR A 151 -22.89 -21.57 -7.62
CA THR A 151 -22.05 -21.24 -6.46
C THR A 151 -22.16 -19.75 -6.12
N PRO A 152 -22.34 -19.36 -4.84
CA PRO A 152 -22.27 -17.96 -4.44
C PRO A 152 -20.84 -17.43 -4.56
N ILE A 153 -20.71 -16.21 -5.10
CA ILE A 153 -19.42 -15.53 -5.29
C ILE A 153 -19.47 -14.11 -4.72
N ARG A 154 -18.30 -13.51 -4.54
CA ARG A 154 -18.17 -12.12 -4.06
C ARG A 154 -17.31 -11.30 -5.02
N LEU A 155 -17.74 -10.07 -5.27
CA LEU A 155 -16.99 -9.06 -6.02
C LEU A 155 -16.51 -7.99 -5.04
N LEU A 156 -15.21 -7.72 -5.02
CA LEU A 156 -14.56 -6.80 -4.09
C LEU A 156 -13.67 -5.82 -4.86
N ALA A 157 -13.44 -4.63 -4.29
CA ALA A 157 -12.43 -3.71 -4.78
C ALA A 157 -11.04 -4.23 -4.41
N ASP A 158 -10.09 -4.07 -5.33
CA ASP A 158 -8.66 -4.03 -4.98
C ASP A 158 -8.39 -2.69 -4.27
N LEU A 159 -7.71 -2.75 -3.14
CA LEU A 159 -7.45 -1.62 -2.22
C LEU A 159 -6.03 -1.12 -2.37
#